data_AF-H9UFP9-F1
#
_entry.id   AF-H9UFP9-F1
#
_cell.length_a   1.000
_cell.length_b   1.000
_cell.length_c   1.000
_cell.angle_alpha   90.00
_cell.angle_beta   90.00
_cell.angle_gamma   90.00
#
_symmetry.space_group_name_H-M   'P 1'
#
loop_
_entity.id
_entity.type
_entity.pdbx_description
1 polymer ?
#
loop_
_entity_poly.entity_id
_entity_poly.type
_entity_poly.pdbx_seq_one_letter_code
_entity_poly.pdbx_strand_id
1 'polypeptide(L)'
;MIKDDSIPQIWTLSVFYSPAGGGGIEDVPDFAELFQDDPDLQARSPAFLEPENDDESTAEERFVKFDTLTNSEPHGKFSTADYYKKVLVGEGEISKRLHSLIAGFLKAQDPQDRSVFRGRLQPAFWELAANLAAKTNAHEITEKRLALRFGLLVPTMIDARQRKSLETIPLRNRSTDPVYYVDEWIRFVGSGEVAASATDETKGPRGSQARVSETLAKRRGQYDAQCTLIRSKNQELNDQLRQCAQHINLMAQREQRPELGEALEAPLSEAQKNGITEIFSSVRTIGRLNRELERAFRELERYKDDVEGLATQADMLDDQQDSAMDSSLASKEMGTVRQMAKLCVGRQGNHFPLLYKPYFRGSIHDICTRENTINILADVEYLDPGIFLRTFKQQTNRIVPNIILVPCYGEFGICWEPFDRFNRATSRGRLAIPMYPKDPRTAVIAALADLRWQVAKEKAAHYWMEEGLTGWYYQWFSEAKLKGDVRHQFIQDYILWITKESDGTQKLEREVRDILWRYTPFPQEVKDKLKNRGFVYNELCKKDRNRSLSDGY
;
A
#
# COMPACT_ATOMS: atom_id res chain seq x y z
N MET A 1 -13.17 -5.61 89.59
CA MET A 1 -12.18 -4.54 89.83
C MET A 1 -10.83 -5.04 89.31
N ILE A 2 -10.49 -4.52 88.13
CA ILE A 2 -9.21 -4.33 87.42
C ILE A 2 -7.95 -5.07 87.94
N LYS A 3 -7.34 -5.82 87.01
CA LYS A 3 -5.92 -6.22 86.85
C LYS A 3 -5.78 -6.72 85.40
N ASP A 4 -4.71 -6.57 84.63
CA ASP A 4 -3.42 -5.92 84.80
C ASP A 4 -2.78 -5.75 83.40
N ASP A 5 -1.78 -4.88 83.34
CA ASP A 5 -0.80 -4.49 82.30
C ASP A 5 -0.59 -5.26 80.98
N SER A 6 -0.41 -4.49 79.89
CA SER A 6 0.65 -4.71 78.87
C SER A 6 0.76 -3.55 77.84
N ILE A 7 1.99 -3.07 77.61
CA ILE A 7 2.45 -2.12 76.57
C ILE A 7 3.68 -2.76 75.85
N PRO A 8 3.95 -2.43 74.56
CA PRO A 8 4.14 -3.43 73.51
C PRO A 8 5.58 -3.60 73.01
N GLN A 9 5.79 -4.63 72.18
CA GLN A 9 7.02 -4.84 71.42
C GLN A 9 6.80 -5.04 69.90
N ILE A 10 7.78 -4.48 69.20
CA ILE A 10 8.15 -4.47 67.79
C ILE A 10 8.13 -5.86 67.15
N TRP A 11 7.71 -5.95 65.89
CA TRP A 11 7.97 -7.14 65.06
C TRP A 11 8.53 -6.78 63.67
N THR A 12 9.77 -7.23 63.48
CA THR A 12 10.57 -7.36 62.26
C THR A 12 10.05 -8.49 61.36
N LEU A 13 10.14 -8.30 60.04
CA LEU A 13 9.80 -9.28 59.02
C LEU A 13 11.06 -9.98 58.49
N SER A 14 11.10 -11.31 58.58
CA SER A 14 11.92 -12.15 57.68
C SER A 14 11.42 -13.61 57.67
N VAL A 15 10.83 -13.97 56.53
CA VAL A 15 10.91 -15.20 55.70
C VAL A 15 11.13 -16.56 56.39
N PHE A 16 10.29 -17.56 56.09
CA PHE A 16 10.71 -18.96 55.81
C PHE A 16 9.65 -19.75 54.99
N TYR A 17 10.16 -20.76 54.27
CA TYR A 17 9.58 -21.57 53.20
C TYR A 17 8.99 -22.93 53.69
N SER A 18 7.82 -23.34 53.15
CA SER A 18 7.26 -24.72 52.84
C SER A 18 7.23 -25.85 53.92
N PRO A 19 6.56 -27.04 53.76
CA PRO A 19 5.60 -27.55 52.74
C PRO A 19 4.38 -28.42 53.26
N ALA A 20 3.54 -28.86 52.32
CA ALA A 20 2.74 -30.12 52.18
C ALA A 20 1.56 -30.53 53.12
N GLY A 21 0.36 -30.69 52.52
CA GLY A 21 -0.42 -31.95 52.57
C GLY A 21 -1.88 -31.95 53.09
N GLY A 22 -2.86 -32.18 52.18
CA GLY A 22 -3.97 -33.14 52.41
C GLY A 22 -5.45 -32.68 52.35
N GLY A 23 -6.11 -32.90 51.19
CA GLY A 23 -7.54 -33.27 50.95
C GLY A 23 -8.68 -32.33 51.40
N GLY A 24 -9.74 -32.03 50.67
CA GLY A 24 -10.31 -32.50 49.38
C GLY A 24 -11.84 -32.34 49.46
N ILE A 25 -12.47 -31.67 48.47
CA ILE A 25 -13.88 -31.86 48.04
C ILE A 25 -13.92 -31.56 46.53
N GLU A 26 -14.34 -32.58 45.77
CA GLU A 26 -14.57 -32.63 44.31
C GLU A 26 -15.93 -32.03 43.91
N ASP A 27 -16.15 -31.93 42.59
CA ASP A 27 -17.31 -31.42 41.83
C ASP A 27 -17.41 -29.90 41.59
N VAL A 28 -16.65 -29.44 40.60
CA VAL A 28 -17.07 -28.34 39.71
C VAL A 28 -17.13 -28.93 38.29
N PRO A 29 -18.26 -28.81 37.56
CA PRO A 29 -18.39 -29.38 36.23
C PRO A 29 -17.38 -28.76 35.26
N ASP A 30 -16.68 -29.60 34.50
CA ASP A 30 -15.82 -29.19 33.40
C ASP A 30 -16.68 -28.63 32.25
N PHE A 31 -16.54 -27.33 32.00
CA PHE A 31 -17.22 -26.62 30.92
C PHE A 31 -16.75 -27.04 29.52
N ALA A 32 -15.75 -27.93 29.41
CA ALA A 32 -15.22 -28.45 28.16
C ALA A 32 -16.08 -29.54 27.49
N GLU A 33 -17.04 -30.16 28.20
CA GLU A 33 -17.93 -31.19 27.62
C GLU A 33 -19.22 -30.65 27.00
N LEU A 34 -19.52 -29.34 27.12
CA LEU A 34 -20.83 -28.81 26.70
C LEU A 34 -20.97 -28.47 25.20
N PHE A 35 -19.92 -28.62 24.40
CA PHE A 35 -19.91 -28.23 22.98
C PHE A 35 -19.23 -29.21 22.03
N GLN A 36 -19.03 -30.47 22.44
CA GLN A 36 -18.62 -31.53 21.52
C GLN A 36 -19.87 -32.32 21.12
N ASP A 37 -20.32 -32.10 19.88
CA ASP A 37 -21.23 -32.92 19.06
C ASP A 37 -22.46 -32.18 18.50
N ASP A 38 -22.22 -31.13 17.69
CA ASP A 38 -23.19 -30.75 16.66
C ASP A 38 -22.50 -30.51 15.30
N PRO A 39 -22.52 -31.49 14.39
CA PRO A 39 -21.88 -31.39 13.07
C PRO A 39 -22.51 -30.35 12.12
N ASP A 40 -23.68 -29.78 12.42
CA ASP A 40 -24.38 -28.86 11.53
C ASP A 40 -24.10 -27.37 11.81
N LEU A 41 -23.43 -27.03 12.92
CA LEU A 41 -23.07 -25.65 13.27
C LEU A 41 -21.77 -25.14 12.61
N GLN A 42 -20.99 -26.03 11.97
CA GLN A 42 -19.77 -25.65 11.24
C GLN A 42 -20.01 -25.26 9.76
N ALA A 43 -21.26 -25.34 9.26
CA ALA A 43 -21.54 -25.16 7.83
C ALA A 43 -22.03 -23.75 7.43
N ARG A 44 -22.29 -22.83 8.37
CA ARG A 44 -22.77 -21.48 8.03
C ARG A 44 -22.31 -20.42 9.02
N SER A 45 -21.11 -19.87 8.80
CA SER A 45 -20.80 -18.47 9.11
C SER A 45 -19.59 -17.98 8.28
N PRO A 46 -19.59 -16.71 7.82
CA PRO A 46 -18.64 -16.20 6.83
C PRO A 46 -17.30 -15.89 7.49
N ALA A 47 -16.21 -16.34 6.86
CA ALA A 47 -14.84 -16.09 7.29
C ALA A 47 -14.51 -14.58 7.29
N PHE A 48 -14.59 -13.94 8.45
CA PHE A 48 -13.99 -12.64 8.73
C PHE A 48 -13.06 -12.76 9.94
N LEU A 49 -11.76 -12.60 9.66
CA LEU A 49 -10.71 -12.09 10.55
C LEU A 49 -10.64 -12.71 11.96
N GLU A 50 -9.95 -13.84 12.09
CA GLU A 50 -9.30 -14.18 13.35
C GLU A 50 -7.97 -13.41 13.48
N PRO A 51 -7.64 -12.85 14.65
CA PRO A 51 -6.35 -12.21 14.90
C PRO A 51 -5.28 -13.28 15.06
N GLU A 52 -4.38 -13.38 14.08
CA GLU A 52 -3.18 -14.22 14.21
C GLU A 52 -2.31 -13.73 15.38
N ASN A 53 -1.77 -14.71 16.09
CA ASN A 53 -0.93 -14.59 17.27
C ASN A 53 0.27 -13.67 17.03
N ASP A 54 0.54 -12.79 18.01
CA ASP A 54 1.78 -12.04 18.16
C ASP A 54 2.94 -13.01 18.46
N ASP A 55 3.44 -13.68 17.43
CA ASP A 55 4.79 -14.25 17.39
C ASP A 55 5.59 -13.47 16.33
N GLU A 56 6.78 -13.02 16.71
CA GLU A 56 7.76 -12.34 15.85
C GLU A 56 7.92 -13.07 14.50
N SER A 57 7.20 -12.61 13.47
CA SER A 57 7.36 -13.07 12.09
C SER A 57 7.31 -11.88 11.10
N THR A 58 8.52 -11.41 10.81
CA THR A 58 8.99 -10.88 9.53
C THR A 58 8.28 -9.67 8.90
N ALA A 59 8.84 -8.50 9.19
CA ALA A 59 8.86 -7.38 8.24
C ALA A 59 9.68 -7.74 6.98
N GLU A 60 9.21 -8.60 6.05
CA GLU A 60 10.04 -8.93 4.87
C GLU A 60 9.41 -9.58 3.61
N GLU A 61 8.08 -9.61 3.42
CA GLU A 61 7.57 -10.17 2.14
C GLU A 61 7.66 -9.15 0.99
N ARG A 62 8.74 -9.26 0.19
CA ARG A 62 8.91 -8.57 -1.11
C ARG A 62 8.12 -9.29 -2.21
N PHE A 63 7.94 -8.63 -3.36
CA PHE A 63 7.33 -9.29 -4.51
C PHE A 63 8.11 -10.54 -4.94
N VAL A 64 7.39 -11.65 -5.11
CA VAL A 64 7.94 -12.90 -5.65
C VAL A 64 7.74 -12.93 -7.16
N LYS A 65 8.81 -13.20 -7.90
CA LYS A 65 8.75 -13.27 -9.35
C LYS A 65 8.05 -14.55 -9.83
N PHE A 66 7.29 -14.41 -10.91
CA PHE A 66 6.71 -15.50 -11.68
C PHE A 66 7.69 -15.97 -12.74
N ASP A 67 8.06 -17.25 -12.69
CA ASP A 67 8.82 -17.91 -13.77
C ASP A 67 7.97 -18.08 -15.03
N THR A 68 6.67 -18.35 -14.84
CA THR A 68 5.73 -18.61 -15.93
C THR A 68 4.66 -17.52 -15.98
N LEU A 69 4.68 -16.70 -17.03
CA LEU A 69 3.73 -15.61 -17.25
C LEU A 69 2.41 -16.05 -17.88
N THR A 70 2.36 -17.27 -18.43
CA THR A 70 1.26 -17.75 -19.29
C THR A 70 0.80 -19.14 -18.91
N ASN A 71 -0.47 -19.44 -19.10
CA ASN A 71 -0.98 -20.80 -19.03
C ASN A 71 -0.54 -21.63 -20.23
N SER A 72 -0.30 -22.92 -19.99
CA SER A 72 0.00 -23.91 -21.04
C SER A 72 -1.14 -24.04 -22.04
N GLU A 73 -2.39 -23.98 -21.56
CA GLU A 73 -3.58 -24.07 -22.40
C GLU A 73 -4.29 -22.71 -22.53
N PRO A 74 -4.53 -22.23 -23.76
CA PRO A 74 -5.34 -21.05 -24.00
C PRO A 74 -6.80 -21.28 -23.61
N HIS A 75 -7.45 -20.29 -22.99
CA HIS A 75 -8.83 -20.44 -22.51
C HIS A 75 -9.91 -20.45 -23.61
N GLY A 76 -9.56 -20.21 -24.88
CA GLY A 76 -10.44 -20.33 -26.06
C GLY A 76 -11.61 -19.33 -26.18
N LYS A 77 -11.90 -18.53 -25.14
CA LYS A 77 -13.05 -17.59 -25.11
C LYS A 77 -13.08 -16.56 -26.26
N PHE A 78 -11.95 -16.19 -26.88
CA PHE A 78 -11.95 -15.25 -28.02
C PHE A 78 -12.13 -15.93 -29.38
N SER A 79 -12.09 -17.26 -29.42
CA SER A 79 -12.24 -18.05 -30.64
C SER A 79 -13.71 -18.34 -30.98
N THR A 80 -14.63 -18.12 -30.03
CA THR A 80 -16.07 -18.31 -30.23
C THR A 80 -16.66 -17.23 -31.14
N ALA A 81 -17.37 -17.63 -32.20
CA ALA A 81 -18.04 -16.72 -33.13
C ALA A 81 -19.04 -15.76 -32.44
N ASP A 82 -19.64 -16.23 -31.34
CA ASP A 82 -20.62 -15.47 -30.56
C ASP A 82 -20.01 -14.48 -29.55
N TYR A 83 -18.68 -14.42 -29.36
CA TYR A 83 -18.06 -13.57 -28.34
C TYR A 83 -18.55 -12.11 -28.43
N TYR A 84 -18.44 -11.51 -29.61
CA TYR A 84 -18.85 -10.12 -29.83
C TYR A 84 -20.36 -9.92 -29.59
N LYS A 85 -21.19 -10.89 -30.01
CA LYS A 85 -22.63 -10.85 -29.78
C LYS A 85 -22.94 -10.92 -28.28
N LYS A 86 -22.32 -11.83 -27.53
CA LYS A 86 -22.51 -11.99 -26.08
C LYS A 86 -22.10 -10.75 -25.29
N VAL A 87 -21.05 -10.05 -25.71
CA VAL A 87 -20.65 -8.77 -25.08
C VAL A 87 -21.74 -7.71 -25.24
N LEU A 88 -22.35 -7.61 -26.43
CA LEU A 88 -23.32 -6.56 -26.77
C LEU A 88 -24.77 -6.88 -26.37
N VAL A 89 -25.11 -8.15 -26.14
CA VAL A 89 -26.46 -8.58 -25.77
C VAL A 89 -26.86 -7.97 -24.42
N GLY A 90 -28.04 -7.34 -24.41
CA GLY A 90 -28.62 -6.72 -23.20
C GLY A 90 -28.09 -5.32 -22.87
N GLU A 91 -27.33 -4.67 -23.77
CA GLU A 91 -26.83 -3.30 -23.56
C GLU A 91 -27.63 -2.21 -24.31
N GLY A 92 -28.73 -2.56 -24.97
CA GLY A 92 -29.66 -1.59 -25.54
C GLY A 92 -29.14 -0.85 -26.79
N GLU A 93 -29.46 0.44 -26.91
CA GLU A 93 -29.15 1.25 -28.10
C GLU A 93 -27.65 1.51 -28.29
N ILE A 94 -26.88 1.59 -27.20
CA ILE A 94 -25.44 1.84 -27.28
C ILE A 94 -24.72 0.70 -28.02
N SER A 95 -25.18 -0.54 -27.89
CA SER A 95 -24.67 -1.68 -28.67
C SER A 95 -24.87 -1.50 -30.17
N LYS A 96 -26.06 -1.06 -30.59
CA LYS A 96 -26.37 -0.83 -32.01
C LYS A 96 -25.52 0.30 -32.57
N ARG A 97 -25.41 1.40 -31.81
CA ARG A 97 -24.57 2.56 -32.16
C ARG A 97 -23.10 2.16 -32.30
N LEU A 98 -22.56 1.42 -31.33
CA LEU A 98 -21.17 0.99 -31.35
C LEU A 98 -20.88 0.01 -32.49
N HIS A 99 -21.81 -0.91 -32.76
CA HIS A 99 -21.71 -1.82 -33.91
C HIS A 99 -21.60 -1.06 -35.23
N SER A 100 -22.48 -0.08 -35.46
CA SER A 100 -22.44 0.75 -36.66
C SER A 100 -21.15 1.56 -36.77
N LEU A 101 -20.66 2.12 -35.65
CA LEU A 101 -19.39 2.87 -35.63
C LEU A 101 -18.18 1.99 -35.91
N ILE A 102 -18.13 0.78 -35.34
CA ILE A 102 -17.06 -0.19 -35.60
C ILE A 102 -17.09 -0.64 -37.07
N ALA A 103 -18.27 -0.99 -37.59
CA ALA A 103 -18.42 -1.39 -38.98
C ALA A 103 -17.99 -0.27 -39.95
N GLY A 104 -18.37 0.98 -39.66
CA GLY A 104 -17.91 2.16 -40.40
C GLY A 104 -16.40 2.34 -40.33
N PHE A 105 -15.82 2.26 -39.12
CA PHE A 105 -14.36 2.37 -38.92
C PHE A 105 -13.56 1.30 -39.68
N LEU A 106 -14.04 0.06 -39.71
CA LEU A 106 -13.36 -1.05 -40.39
C LEU A 106 -13.51 -1.00 -41.91
N LYS A 107 -14.60 -0.43 -42.43
CA LYS A 107 -14.85 -0.27 -43.87
C LYS A 107 -14.27 1.02 -44.46
N ALA A 108 -14.00 2.03 -43.64
CA ALA A 108 -13.45 3.31 -44.07
C ALA A 108 -12.06 3.11 -44.72
N GLN A 109 -11.95 3.47 -46.00
CA GLN A 109 -10.68 3.48 -46.73
C GLN A 109 -9.96 4.82 -46.62
N ASP A 110 -10.73 5.91 -46.55
CA ASP A 110 -10.17 7.26 -46.43
C ASP A 110 -9.69 7.54 -44.98
N PRO A 111 -8.46 8.07 -44.81
CA PRO A 111 -7.92 8.39 -43.48
C PRO A 111 -8.73 9.43 -42.70
N GLN A 112 -9.38 10.39 -43.37
CA GLN A 112 -10.14 11.44 -42.70
C GLN A 112 -11.45 10.88 -42.13
N ASP A 113 -12.19 10.11 -42.93
CA ASP A 113 -13.39 9.40 -42.47
C ASP A 113 -13.08 8.48 -41.30
N ARG A 114 -11.95 7.76 -41.39
CA ARG A 114 -11.49 6.88 -40.33
C ARG A 114 -11.18 7.62 -39.03
N SER A 115 -10.62 8.83 -39.12
CA SER A 115 -10.38 9.73 -37.97
C SER A 115 -11.70 10.20 -37.34
N VAL A 116 -12.72 10.51 -38.15
CA VAL A 116 -14.06 10.89 -37.66
C VAL A 116 -14.72 9.73 -36.92
N PHE A 117 -14.70 8.51 -37.50
CA PHE A 117 -15.21 7.33 -36.80
C PHE A 117 -14.45 7.06 -35.51
N ARG A 118 -13.13 7.21 -35.51
CA ARG A 118 -12.29 7.06 -34.31
C ARG A 118 -12.72 8.03 -33.20
N GLY A 119 -12.91 9.30 -33.52
CA GLY A 119 -13.34 10.33 -32.57
C GLY A 119 -14.73 10.05 -31.98
N ARG A 120 -15.65 9.49 -32.77
CA ARG A 120 -16.99 9.09 -32.31
C ARG A 120 -17.01 7.77 -31.54
N LEU A 121 -16.11 6.85 -31.87
CA LEU A 121 -16.00 5.55 -31.22
C LEU A 121 -15.52 5.66 -29.78
N GLN A 122 -14.60 6.60 -29.51
CA GLN A 122 -14.05 6.80 -28.17
C GLN A 122 -15.12 7.06 -27.10
N PRO A 123 -16.00 8.08 -27.19
CA PRO A 123 -17.05 8.30 -26.19
C PRO A 123 -18.06 7.14 -26.14
N ALA A 124 -18.42 6.55 -27.28
CA ALA A 124 -19.37 5.44 -27.33
C ALA A 124 -18.85 4.18 -26.64
N PHE A 125 -17.55 3.89 -26.76
CA PHE A 125 -16.94 2.77 -26.04
C PHE A 125 -16.97 2.99 -24.53
N TRP A 126 -16.59 4.18 -24.06
CA TRP A 126 -16.56 4.45 -22.62
C TRP A 126 -17.96 4.46 -22.00
N GLU A 127 -18.97 4.87 -22.75
CA GLU A 127 -20.39 4.72 -22.37
C GLU A 127 -20.79 3.25 -22.25
N LEU A 128 -20.44 2.41 -23.25
CA LEU A 128 -20.65 0.97 -23.15
C LEU A 128 -19.89 0.37 -21.95
N ALA A 129 -18.63 0.76 -21.74
CA ALA A 129 -17.80 0.23 -20.67
C ALA A 129 -18.42 0.50 -19.28
N ALA A 130 -19.02 1.68 -19.07
CA ALA A 130 -19.76 1.99 -17.85
C ALA A 130 -21.00 1.09 -17.70
N ASN A 131 -21.76 0.82 -18.76
CA ASN A 131 -22.89 -0.11 -18.71
C ASN A 131 -22.46 -1.55 -18.42
N LEU A 132 -21.32 -1.98 -18.97
CA LEU A 132 -20.75 -3.29 -18.69
C LEU A 132 -20.25 -3.38 -17.23
N ALA A 133 -19.67 -2.31 -16.70
CA ALA A 133 -19.21 -2.20 -15.31
C ALA A 133 -20.34 -2.43 -14.31
N ALA A 134 -21.53 -1.87 -14.58
CA ALA A 134 -22.73 -2.11 -13.77
C ALA A 134 -23.16 -3.59 -13.70
N LYS A 135 -22.63 -4.45 -14.59
CA LYS A 135 -23.03 -5.85 -14.73
C LYS A 135 -21.88 -6.83 -14.43
N THR A 136 -20.79 -6.37 -13.80
CA THR A 136 -19.64 -7.24 -13.46
C THR A 136 -19.81 -8.04 -12.18
N ASN A 137 -21.04 -8.18 -11.68
CA ASN A 137 -21.37 -8.80 -10.38
C ASN A 137 -21.00 -10.29 -10.29
N ALA A 138 -20.94 -10.99 -11.44
CA ALA A 138 -20.60 -12.40 -11.47
C ALA A 138 -19.11 -12.63 -11.13
N HIS A 139 -18.87 -13.53 -10.16
CA HIS A 139 -17.53 -14.05 -9.86
C HIS A 139 -16.94 -14.78 -11.08
N GLU A 140 -17.80 -15.40 -11.89
CA GLU A 140 -17.39 -15.99 -13.17
C GLU A 140 -16.92 -14.92 -14.17
N ILE A 141 -15.82 -15.23 -14.85
CA ILE A 141 -15.24 -14.35 -15.87
C ILE A 141 -16.00 -14.52 -17.18
N THR A 142 -17.01 -13.67 -17.38
CA THR A 142 -17.83 -13.62 -18.60
C THR A 142 -17.12 -12.89 -19.75
N GLU A 143 -17.67 -12.98 -20.97
CA GLU A 143 -17.16 -12.25 -22.14
C GLU A 143 -17.20 -10.73 -21.93
N LYS A 144 -18.19 -10.21 -21.20
CA LYS A 144 -18.28 -8.78 -20.83
C LYS A 144 -17.11 -8.35 -19.93
N ARG A 145 -16.73 -9.19 -18.97
CA ARG A 145 -15.56 -8.94 -18.11
C ARG A 145 -14.26 -8.99 -18.90
N LEU A 146 -14.11 -9.95 -19.82
CA LEU A 146 -12.95 -10.02 -20.70
C LEU A 146 -12.83 -8.80 -21.63
N ALA A 147 -13.96 -8.29 -22.13
CA ALA A 147 -13.98 -7.07 -22.92
C ALA A 147 -13.47 -5.86 -22.12
N LEU A 148 -13.88 -5.72 -20.85
CA LEU A 148 -13.37 -4.67 -19.96
C LEU A 148 -11.91 -4.88 -19.58
N ARG A 149 -11.49 -6.13 -19.35
CA ARG A 149 -10.12 -6.49 -18.97
C ARG A 149 -9.11 -6.11 -20.04
N PHE A 150 -9.37 -6.51 -21.28
CA PHE A 150 -8.38 -6.39 -22.36
C PHE A 150 -8.68 -5.26 -23.35
N GLY A 151 -9.84 -4.60 -23.23
CA GLY A 151 -10.32 -3.66 -24.25
C GLY A 151 -10.63 -4.33 -25.60
N LEU A 152 -10.81 -5.66 -25.62
CA LEU A 152 -11.05 -6.44 -26.84
C LEU A 152 -12.55 -6.72 -27.01
N LEU A 153 -13.20 -5.96 -27.89
CA LEU A 153 -14.61 -6.20 -28.27
C LEU A 153 -14.75 -7.16 -29.45
N VAL A 154 -13.98 -6.94 -30.50
CA VAL A 154 -14.06 -7.71 -31.74
C VAL A 154 -12.76 -8.51 -31.89
N PRO A 155 -12.77 -9.85 -31.69
CA PRO A 155 -11.55 -10.66 -31.70
C PRO A 155 -10.74 -10.58 -33.01
N THR A 156 -11.37 -10.22 -34.12
CA THR A 156 -10.72 -10.07 -35.44
C THR A 156 -10.02 -8.72 -35.64
N MET A 157 -10.13 -7.79 -34.69
CA MET A 157 -9.35 -6.53 -34.69
C MET A 157 -7.86 -6.75 -34.42
N ILE A 158 -7.51 -7.92 -33.88
CA ILE A 158 -6.14 -8.42 -33.71
C ILE A 158 -5.95 -9.68 -34.53
N ASP A 159 -4.69 -10.04 -34.81
CA ASP A 159 -4.41 -11.27 -35.55
C ASP A 159 -4.57 -12.54 -34.68
N ALA A 160 -4.59 -13.70 -35.34
CA ALA A 160 -4.79 -14.98 -34.65
C ALA A 160 -3.67 -15.31 -33.66
N ARG A 161 -2.44 -14.85 -33.90
CA ARG A 161 -1.28 -15.11 -33.05
C ARG A 161 -1.35 -14.28 -31.78
N GLN A 162 -1.67 -12.99 -31.91
CA GLN A 162 -1.94 -12.07 -30.82
C GLN A 162 -3.13 -12.54 -29.98
N ARG A 163 -4.22 -13.00 -30.63
CA ARG A 163 -5.39 -13.56 -29.94
C ARG A 163 -5.00 -14.77 -29.10
N LYS A 164 -4.29 -15.75 -29.68
CA LYS A 164 -3.84 -16.94 -28.94
C LYS A 164 -2.95 -16.56 -27.76
N SER A 165 -2.07 -15.58 -27.94
CA SER A 165 -1.23 -15.07 -26.85
C SER A 165 -2.08 -14.49 -25.71
N LEU A 166 -3.08 -13.65 -26.00
CA LEU A 166 -3.99 -13.12 -24.97
C LEU A 166 -4.77 -14.23 -24.26
N GLU A 167 -5.18 -15.28 -24.99
CA GLU A 167 -5.89 -16.42 -24.41
C GLU A 167 -5.03 -17.24 -23.42
N THR A 168 -3.70 -17.10 -23.45
CA THR A 168 -2.80 -17.73 -22.48
C THR A 168 -2.63 -16.93 -21.20
N ILE A 169 -3.13 -15.69 -21.11
CA ILE A 169 -3.01 -14.89 -19.89
C ILE A 169 -3.84 -15.53 -18.77
N PRO A 170 -3.27 -15.74 -17.57
CA PRO A 170 -4.02 -16.25 -16.42
C PRO A 170 -5.21 -15.35 -16.07
N LEU A 171 -6.40 -15.95 -16.08
CA LEU A 171 -7.64 -15.21 -15.81
C LEU A 171 -7.89 -15.00 -14.31
N ARG A 172 -7.45 -15.93 -13.46
CA ARG A 172 -7.60 -15.82 -12.01
C ARG A 172 -6.32 -15.25 -11.39
N ASN A 173 -6.48 -14.46 -10.33
CA ASN A 173 -5.33 -14.01 -9.56
C ASN A 173 -4.71 -15.23 -8.85
N ARG A 174 -3.38 -15.38 -8.98
CA ARG A 174 -2.57 -16.42 -8.31
C ARG A 174 -1.69 -15.84 -7.21
N SER A 175 -1.65 -14.52 -7.08
CA SER A 175 -0.90 -13.82 -6.03
C SER A 175 -1.84 -13.18 -5.01
N THR A 176 -1.32 -12.93 -3.81
CA THR A 176 -1.92 -12.03 -2.81
C THR A 176 -1.60 -10.56 -3.10
N ASP A 177 -0.75 -10.27 -4.09
CA ASP A 177 -0.38 -8.91 -4.48
C ASP A 177 -1.57 -8.10 -5.01
N PRO A 178 -1.64 -6.78 -4.68
CA PRO A 178 -2.76 -5.90 -5.02
C PRO A 178 -2.69 -5.41 -6.48
N VAL A 179 -2.56 -6.33 -7.46
CA VAL A 179 -2.49 -6.02 -8.89
C VAL A 179 -3.75 -6.53 -9.59
N TYR A 180 -4.57 -5.59 -10.04
CA TYR A 180 -5.92 -5.83 -10.52
C TYR A 180 -6.07 -5.46 -12.00
N TYR A 181 -6.79 -6.29 -12.74
CA TYR A 181 -7.37 -5.84 -14.02
C TYR A 181 -8.57 -4.93 -13.75
N VAL A 182 -8.92 -4.05 -14.70
CA VAL A 182 -10.05 -3.11 -14.55
C VAL A 182 -11.35 -3.80 -14.15
N ASP A 183 -11.67 -4.98 -14.71
CA ASP A 183 -12.91 -5.70 -14.37
C ASP A 183 -12.93 -6.21 -12.92
N GLU A 184 -11.77 -6.58 -12.37
CA GLU A 184 -11.63 -7.01 -10.98
C GLU A 184 -11.71 -5.79 -10.05
N TRP A 185 -10.99 -4.73 -10.38
CA TRP A 185 -10.98 -3.48 -9.63
C TRP A 185 -12.39 -2.91 -9.46
N ILE A 186 -13.15 -2.81 -10.55
CA ILE A 186 -14.52 -2.29 -10.54
C ILE A 186 -15.44 -3.17 -9.71
N ARG A 187 -15.25 -4.49 -9.75
CA ARG A 187 -16.02 -5.42 -8.93
C ARG A 187 -15.72 -5.18 -7.45
N PHE A 188 -14.45 -5.08 -7.07
CA PHE A 188 -14.02 -4.80 -5.68
C PHE A 188 -14.52 -3.45 -5.16
N VAL A 189 -14.55 -2.43 -6.01
CA VAL A 189 -15.12 -1.13 -5.64
C VAL A 189 -16.65 -1.22 -5.55
N GLY A 190 -17.30 -1.87 -6.51
CA GLY A 190 -18.75 -2.01 -6.54
C GLY A 190 -19.32 -2.89 -5.41
N SER A 191 -18.55 -3.86 -4.91
CA SER A 191 -18.90 -4.68 -3.75
C SER A 191 -18.60 -3.99 -2.41
N GLY A 192 -17.96 -2.81 -2.43
CA GLY A 192 -17.57 -2.09 -1.21
C GLY A 192 -16.33 -2.66 -0.50
N GLU A 193 -15.70 -3.73 -1.01
CA GLU A 193 -14.46 -4.29 -0.46
C GLU A 193 -13.31 -3.28 -0.49
N VAL A 194 -13.30 -2.40 -1.50
CA VAL A 194 -12.33 -1.32 -1.63
C VAL A 194 -13.08 -0.01 -1.81
N ALA A 195 -12.60 1.06 -1.15
CA ALA A 195 -13.17 2.39 -1.33
C ALA A 195 -13.10 2.84 -2.81
N ALA A 196 -14.00 3.73 -3.21
CA ALA A 196 -13.95 4.33 -4.54
C ALA A 196 -12.70 5.22 -4.72
N SER A 197 -12.26 5.36 -5.97
CA SER A 197 -11.12 6.22 -6.30
C SER A 197 -11.44 7.69 -6.04
N ALA A 198 -10.52 8.41 -5.38
CA ALA A 198 -10.71 9.84 -5.14
C ALA A 198 -10.76 10.60 -6.48
N THR A 199 -11.66 11.58 -6.61
CA THR A 199 -11.70 12.50 -7.76
C THR A 199 -11.84 13.93 -7.27
N ASP A 200 -11.15 14.88 -7.92
CA ASP A 200 -11.17 16.31 -7.54
C ASP A 200 -12.57 16.95 -7.69
N GLU A 201 -13.48 16.30 -8.43
CA GLU A 201 -14.83 16.78 -8.74
C GLU A 201 -15.94 16.28 -7.79
N THR A 202 -15.63 15.57 -6.70
CA THR A 202 -16.70 15.04 -5.84
C THR A 202 -17.42 16.17 -5.09
N LYS A 203 -18.60 16.55 -5.59
CA LYS A 203 -19.70 16.97 -4.70
C LYS A 203 -19.84 15.86 -3.65
N GLY A 204 -19.79 16.22 -2.36
CA GLY A 204 -19.80 15.26 -1.25
C GLY A 204 -20.90 14.21 -1.37
N PRO A 205 -20.77 13.06 -0.69
CA PRO A 205 -21.62 11.90 -0.90
C PRO A 205 -23.11 12.26 -0.91
N ARG A 206 -23.75 11.87 -2.00
CA ARG A 206 -25.20 11.96 -2.19
C ARG A 206 -25.79 10.59 -1.87
N GLY A 207 -26.51 10.51 -0.77
CA GLY A 207 -27.09 9.26 -0.25
C GLY A 207 -26.70 9.04 1.21
N SER A 208 -27.60 8.43 1.99
CA SER A 208 -27.37 8.15 3.41
C SER A 208 -26.20 7.17 3.61
N GLN A 209 -26.19 6.06 2.86
CA GLN A 209 -25.17 5.01 2.95
C GLN A 209 -23.76 5.49 2.55
N ALA A 210 -23.64 6.30 1.48
CA ALA A 210 -22.36 6.88 1.06
C ALA A 210 -21.78 7.85 2.12
N ARG A 211 -22.63 8.52 2.90
CA ARG A 211 -22.21 9.38 4.02
C ARG A 211 -21.77 8.58 5.24
N VAL A 212 -22.49 7.51 5.55
CA VAL A 212 -22.15 6.59 6.65
C VAL A 212 -20.81 5.89 6.36
N SER A 213 -20.63 5.36 5.15
CA SER A 213 -19.37 4.72 4.72
C SER A 213 -18.17 5.67 4.68
N GLU A 214 -18.32 6.91 4.19
CA GLU A 214 -17.24 7.91 4.26
C GLU A 214 -16.88 8.25 5.71
N THR A 215 -17.89 8.42 6.57
CA THR A 215 -17.67 8.70 7.99
C THR A 215 -16.99 7.51 8.69
N LEU A 216 -17.41 6.29 8.36
CA LEU A 216 -16.81 5.05 8.85
C LEU A 216 -15.35 4.93 8.43
N ALA A 217 -15.04 5.14 7.15
CA ALA A 217 -13.66 5.11 6.65
C ALA A 217 -12.78 6.15 7.36
N LYS A 218 -13.32 7.36 7.60
CA LYS A 218 -12.65 8.40 8.38
C LYS A 218 -12.39 7.98 9.82
N ARG A 219 -13.39 7.42 10.51
CA ARG A 219 -13.24 6.95 11.90
C ARG A 219 -12.28 5.77 12.01
N ARG A 220 -12.33 4.83 11.07
CA ARG A 220 -11.37 3.73 10.97
C ARG A 220 -9.93 4.23 10.77
N GLY A 221 -9.74 5.21 9.90
CA GLY A 221 -8.43 5.86 9.73
C GLY A 221 -7.91 6.55 11.00
N GLN A 222 -8.80 7.17 11.79
CA GLN A 222 -8.46 7.75 13.09
C GLN A 222 -8.10 6.68 14.13
N TYR A 223 -8.87 5.59 14.17
CA TYR A 223 -8.59 4.42 15.02
C TYR A 223 -7.20 3.84 14.74
N ASP A 224 -6.89 3.53 13.48
CA ASP A 224 -5.60 2.97 13.07
C ASP A 224 -4.42 3.90 13.39
N ALA A 225 -4.60 5.21 13.16
CA ALA A 225 -3.59 6.21 13.49
C ALA A 225 -3.34 6.32 15.01
N GLN A 226 -4.37 6.08 15.82
CA GLN A 226 -4.30 6.08 17.26
C GLN A 226 -3.64 4.81 17.81
N CYS A 227 -3.96 3.63 17.26
CA CYS A 227 -3.24 2.38 17.54
C CYS A 227 -1.73 2.54 17.30
N THR A 228 -1.36 3.15 16.17
CA THR A 228 0.04 3.42 15.83
C THR A 228 0.71 4.38 16.83
N LEU A 229 -0.01 5.42 17.28
CA LEU A 229 0.48 6.33 18.32
C LEU A 229 0.75 5.60 19.64
N ILE A 230 -0.18 4.75 20.08
CA ILE A 230 -0.06 3.99 21.32
C ILE A 230 1.14 3.05 21.27
N ARG A 231 1.33 2.32 20.16
CA ARG A 231 2.50 1.44 19.97
C ARG A 231 3.82 2.23 20.09
N SER A 232 3.94 3.35 19.39
CA SER A 232 5.11 4.23 19.47
C SER A 232 5.35 4.76 20.89
N LYS A 233 4.29 5.18 21.59
CA LYS A 233 4.39 5.68 22.98
C LYS A 233 4.73 4.58 23.98
N ASN A 234 4.22 3.37 23.79
CA ASN A 234 4.61 2.21 24.59
C ASN A 234 6.09 1.86 24.41
N GLN A 235 6.61 1.94 23.18
CA GLN A 235 8.03 1.75 22.92
C GLN A 235 8.87 2.82 23.63
N GLU A 236 8.52 4.10 23.50
CA GLU A 236 9.19 5.22 24.17
C GLU A 236 9.17 5.03 25.71
N LEU A 237 8.03 4.63 26.27
CA LEU A 237 7.88 4.35 27.70
C LEU A 237 8.78 3.18 28.15
N ASN A 238 8.79 2.08 27.39
CA ASN A 238 9.61 0.91 27.69
C ASN A 238 11.11 1.24 27.64
N ASP A 239 11.55 2.04 26.67
CA ASP A 239 12.94 2.47 26.58
C ASP A 239 13.35 3.38 27.76
N GLN A 240 12.47 4.30 28.17
CA GLN A 240 12.68 5.12 29.37
C GLN A 240 12.70 4.29 30.66
N LEU A 241 11.84 3.26 30.77
CA LEU A 241 11.86 2.33 31.90
C LEU A 241 13.18 1.54 31.96
N ARG A 242 13.68 1.06 30.82
CA ARG A 242 14.99 0.38 30.74
C ARG A 242 16.13 1.30 31.14
N GLN A 243 16.16 2.54 30.66
CA GLN A 243 17.18 3.54 31.04
C GLN A 243 17.17 3.82 32.54
N CYS A 244 15.98 4.04 33.11
CA CYS A 244 15.81 4.22 34.55
C CYS A 244 16.35 3.02 35.35
N ALA A 245 16.02 1.79 34.92
CA ALA A 245 16.51 0.57 35.55
C ALA A 245 18.06 0.44 35.47
N GLN A 246 18.66 0.83 34.34
CA GLN A 246 20.12 0.84 34.19
C GLN A 246 20.78 1.83 35.18
N HIS A 247 20.22 3.03 35.35
CA HIS A 247 20.75 4.00 36.33
C HIS A 247 20.58 3.53 37.77
N ILE A 248 19.45 2.86 38.09
CA ILE A 248 19.24 2.25 39.41
C ILE A 248 20.27 1.14 39.66
N ASN A 249 20.52 0.28 38.68
CA ASN A 249 21.52 -0.79 38.78
C ASN A 249 22.93 -0.23 38.97
N LEU A 250 23.30 0.84 38.24
CA LEU A 250 24.57 1.52 38.41
C LEU A 250 24.73 2.10 39.83
N MET A 251 23.66 2.70 40.37
CA MET A 251 23.64 3.23 41.73
C MET A 251 23.78 2.11 42.78
N ALA A 252 23.27 0.91 42.51
CA ALA A 252 23.34 -0.23 43.41
C ALA A 252 24.72 -0.93 43.45
N GLN A 253 25.59 -0.70 42.46
CA GLN A 253 26.93 -1.31 42.40
C GLN A 253 27.93 -0.55 43.30
N ARG A 254 28.09 -1.00 44.54
CA ARG A 254 28.99 -0.39 45.52
C ARG A 254 30.43 -0.89 45.30
N GLU A 255 31.35 0.03 45.03
CA GLU A 255 32.78 -0.29 44.98
C GLU A 255 33.31 -0.61 46.38
N GLN A 256 34.24 -1.56 46.49
CA GLN A 256 34.90 -1.89 47.76
C GLN A 256 36.28 -1.23 47.82
N ARG A 257 36.70 -0.83 49.02
CA ARG A 257 38.06 -0.32 49.28
C ARG A 257 38.89 -1.34 50.05
N PRO A 258 39.52 -2.30 49.35
CA PRO A 258 40.28 -3.39 50.00
C PRO A 258 41.47 -2.88 50.81
N GLU A 259 41.95 -1.67 50.53
CA GLU A 259 43.06 -1.00 51.21
C GLU A 259 42.73 -0.47 52.62
N LEU A 260 41.46 -0.37 53.01
CA LEU A 260 41.02 0.17 54.30
C LEU A 260 40.49 -0.90 55.28
N GLY A 261 40.46 -2.17 54.86
CA GLY A 261 39.94 -3.30 55.63
C GLY A 261 39.04 -4.21 54.77
N GLU A 262 38.83 -5.45 55.22
CA GLU A 262 37.89 -6.36 54.54
C GLU A 262 36.46 -5.80 54.58
N ALA A 263 35.79 -5.83 53.43
CA ALA A 263 34.36 -5.51 53.26
C ALA A 263 33.91 -4.05 53.51
N LEU A 264 34.81 -3.06 53.46
CA LEU A 264 34.40 -1.65 53.52
C LEU A 264 33.96 -1.12 52.15
N GLU A 265 32.70 -0.74 52.04
CA GLU A 265 32.12 -0.11 50.85
C GLU A 265 32.54 1.36 50.71
N ALA A 266 32.86 1.77 49.48
CA ALA A 266 33.20 3.14 49.14
C ALA A 266 31.97 4.07 49.18
N PRO A 267 32.15 5.38 49.42
CA PRO A 267 31.15 6.39 49.10
C PRO A 267 30.76 6.36 47.61
N LEU A 268 29.56 6.84 47.28
CA LEU A 268 29.08 6.87 45.89
C LEU A 268 30.04 7.64 44.99
N SER A 269 30.32 7.08 43.81
CA SER A 269 31.13 7.73 42.78
C SER A 269 30.40 8.91 42.15
N GLU A 270 31.13 9.81 41.48
CA GLU A 270 30.52 10.92 40.72
C GLU A 270 29.56 10.41 39.64
N ALA A 271 29.85 9.27 39.01
CA ALA A 271 28.95 8.63 38.05
C ALA A 271 27.63 8.18 38.70
N GLN A 272 27.68 7.63 39.92
CA GLN A 272 26.49 7.22 40.67
C GLN A 272 25.67 8.43 41.14
N LYS A 273 26.35 9.50 41.60
CA LYS A 273 25.68 10.76 41.98
C LYS A 273 24.95 11.40 40.79
N ASN A 274 25.58 11.42 39.62
CA ASN A 274 24.92 11.87 38.38
C ASN A 274 23.75 10.96 38.00
N GLY A 275 23.89 9.64 38.22
CA GLY A 275 22.81 8.67 38.03
C GLY A 275 21.56 8.99 38.86
N ILE A 276 21.69 9.55 40.07
CA ILE A 276 20.53 9.98 40.88
C ILE A 276 19.72 11.06 40.15
N THR A 277 20.40 12.04 39.56
CA THR A 277 19.73 13.11 38.79
C THR A 277 19.03 12.55 37.56
N GLU A 278 19.65 11.60 36.86
CA GLU A 278 19.04 10.94 35.69
C GLU A 278 17.87 10.01 36.04
N ILE A 279 17.87 9.38 37.22
CA ILE A 279 16.70 8.64 37.71
C ILE A 279 15.53 9.60 37.91
N PHE A 280 15.74 10.76 38.53
CA PHE A 280 14.68 11.76 38.71
C PHE A 280 14.16 12.33 37.38
N SER A 281 15.04 12.54 36.39
CA SER A 281 14.62 12.98 35.05
C SER A 281 13.77 11.89 34.36
N SER A 282 14.25 10.64 34.40
CA SER A 282 13.56 9.48 33.82
C SER A 282 12.17 9.26 34.43
N VAL A 283 12.05 9.30 35.75
CA VAL A 283 10.76 9.12 36.45
C VAL A 283 9.75 10.20 36.05
N ARG A 284 10.16 11.46 35.87
CA ARG A 284 9.28 12.52 35.39
C ARG A 284 8.81 12.25 33.95
N THR A 285 9.73 11.82 33.08
CA THR A 285 9.42 11.49 31.69
C THR A 285 8.46 10.31 31.61
N ILE A 286 8.70 9.23 32.36
CA ILE A 286 7.81 8.06 32.49
C ILE A 286 6.41 8.52 32.91
N GLY A 287 6.29 9.35 33.94
CA GLY A 287 5.00 9.86 34.41
C GLY A 287 4.27 10.71 33.36
N ARG A 288 5.00 11.50 32.57
CA ARG A 288 4.42 12.27 31.44
C ARG A 288 3.93 11.33 30.34
N LEU A 289 4.77 10.38 29.91
CA LEU A 289 4.45 9.41 28.87
C LEU A 289 3.24 8.55 29.24
N ASN A 290 3.15 8.10 30.50
CA ASN A 290 1.98 7.34 30.97
C ASN A 290 0.68 8.16 30.86
N ARG A 291 0.68 9.44 31.24
CA ARG A 291 -0.51 10.31 31.10
C ARG A 291 -0.89 10.53 29.64
N GLU A 292 0.10 10.65 28.74
CA GLU A 292 -0.14 10.73 27.30
C GLU A 292 -0.75 9.42 26.78
N LEU A 293 -0.25 8.27 27.23
CA LEU A 293 -0.75 6.95 26.91
C LEU A 293 -2.21 6.75 27.36
N GLU A 294 -2.53 7.10 28.61
CA GLU A 294 -3.89 7.06 29.16
C GLU A 294 -4.88 7.95 28.38
N ARG A 295 -4.44 9.10 27.88
CA ARG A 295 -5.26 9.93 26.99
C ARG A 295 -5.44 9.25 25.64
N ALA A 296 -4.37 8.68 25.10
CA ALA A 296 -4.41 8.03 23.80
C ALA A 296 -5.33 6.80 23.79
N PHE A 297 -5.33 5.98 24.85
CA PHE A 297 -6.25 4.85 25.02
C PHE A 297 -7.70 5.29 25.14
N ARG A 298 -8.00 6.35 25.90
CA ARG A 298 -9.38 6.90 25.98
C ARG A 298 -9.90 7.41 24.64
N GLU A 299 -9.03 8.00 23.81
CA GLU A 299 -9.40 8.39 22.45
C GLU A 299 -9.59 7.17 21.54
N LEU A 300 -8.77 6.13 21.72
CA LEU A 300 -8.90 4.87 20.96
C LEU A 300 -10.24 4.18 21.23
N GLU A 301 -10.65 4.08 22.49
CA GLU A 301 -11.96 3.54 22.89
C GLU A 301 -13.09 4.32 22.23
N ARG A 302 -13.05 5.67 22.24
CA ARG A 302 -14.05 6.49 21.55
C ARG A 302 -14.10 6.20 20.05
N TYR A 303 -12.95 6.05 19.39
CA TYR A 303 -12.92 5.71 17.97
C TYR A 303 -13.39 4.29 17.69
N LYS A 304 -13.14 3.35 18.60
CA LYS A 304 -13.65 1.98 18.52
C LYS A 304 -15.18 1.98 18.56
N ASP A 305 -15.76 2.65 19.56
CA ASP A 305 -17.21 2.76 19.71
C ASP A 305 -17.86 3.45 18.49
N ASP A 306 -17.23 4.53 17.99
CA ASP A 306 -17.68 5.22 16.77
C ASP A 306 -17.65 4.28 15.55
N VAL A 307 -16.59 3.47 15.39
CA VAL A 307 -16.45 2.52 14.27
C VAL A 307 -17.47 1.41 14.36
N GLU A 308 -17.65 0.79 15.54
CA GLU A 308 -18.63 -0.28 15.76
C GLU A 308 -20.07 0.23 15.54
N GLY A 309 -20.40 1.41 16.06
CA GLY A 309 -21.70 2.04 15.87
C GLY A 309 -22.00 2.37 14.40
N LEU A 310 -21.01 2.94 13.69
CA LEU A 310 -21.15 3.25 12.27
C LEU A 310 -21.16 1.99 11.39
N ALA A 311 -20.42 0.93 11.77
CA ALA A 311 -20.42 -0.34 11.05
C ALA A 311 -21.79 -1.01 11.17
N THR A 312 -22.33 -1.09 12.39
CA THR A 312 -23.69 -1.58 12.62
C THR A 312 -24.73 -0.78 11.85
N GLN A 313 -24.58 0.55 11.81
CA GLN A 313 -25.45 1.41 11.01
C GLN A 313 -25.31 1.17 9.50
N ALA A 314 -24.10 0.88 9.02
CA ALA A 314 -23.86 0.55 7.63
C ALA A 314 -24.48 -0.80 7.26
N ASP A 315 -24.31 -1.82 8.12
CA ASP A 315 -24.87 -3.16 7.93
C ASP A 315 -26.41 -3.14 7.93
N MET A 316 -27.04 -2.39 8.83
CA MET A 316 -28.50 -2.20 8.84
C MET A 316 -29.04 -1.50 7.58
N LEU A 317 -28.22 -0.66 6.94
CA LEU A 317 -28.55 -0.04 5.66
C LEU A 317 -28.32 -1.00 4.48
N ASP A 318 -27.38 -1.95 4.63
CA ASP A 318 -27.07 -2.99 3.65
C ASP A 318 -28.14 -4.10 3.65
N ASP A 319 -28.66 -4.51 4.80
CA ASP A 319 -29.74 -5.51 4.89
C ASP A 319 -31.09 -5.04 4.27
N GLN A 320 -31.24 -3.75 4.01
CA GLN A 320 -32.41 -3.18 3.31
C GLN A 320 -32.25 -3.09 1.79
N GLN A 321 -31.05 -3.42 1.28
CA GLN A 321 -30.72 -3.47 -0.14
C GLN A 321 -29.99 -4.79 -0.41
N ASP A 322 -30.69 -5.78 -0.99
CA ASP A 322 -30.10 -7.05 -1.47
C ASP A 322 -28.62 -6.86 -1.83
N SER A 323 -27.71 -7.66 -1.23
CA SER A 323 -26.24 -7.66 -1.36
C SER A 323 -25.77 -7.79 -2.82
N ALA A 324 -26.10 -6.77 -3.60
CA ALA A 324 -25.93 -6.63 -5.02
C ALA A 324 -25.05 -5.41 -5.19
N MET A 325 -23.88 -5.63 -5.80
CA MET A 325 -22.94 -4.60 -6.27
C MET A 325 -23.67 -3.28 -6.58
N ASP A 326 -23.24 -2.17 -5.98
CA ASP A 326 -23.78 -0.86 -6.32
C ASP A 326 -23.39 -0.56 -7.78
N SER A 327 -24.33 -0.87 -8.67
CA SER A 327 -24.19 -0.73 -10.11
C SER A 327 -23.93 0.73 -10.50
N SER A 328 -24.40 1.68 -9.68
CA SER A 328 -24.11 3.11 -9.83
C SER A 328 -22.65 3.41 -9.48
N LEU A 329 -22.15 2.86 -8.38
CA LEU A 329 -20.76 3.02 -7.96
C LEU A 329 -19.78 2.43 -8.98
N ALA A 330 -20.04 1.21 -9.45
CA ALA A 330 -19.24 0.55 -10.48
C ALA A 330 -19.17 1.36 -11.79
N SER A 331 -20.31 1.93 -12.21
CA SER A 331 -20.38 2.80 -13.39
C SER A 331 -19.57 4.10 -13.20
N LYS A 332 -19.63 4.72 -12.02
CA LYS A 332 -18.85 5.92 -11.68
C LYS A 332 -17.36 5.61 -11.65
N GLU A 333 -16.97 4.49 -11.06
CA GLU A 333 -15.57 4.06 -10.99
C GLU A 333 -15.00 3.79 -12.38
N MET A 334 -15.79 3.22 -13.30
CA MET A 334 -15.38 3.12 -14.71
C MET A 334 -15.13 4.49 -15.35
N GLY A 335 -15.90 5.51 -14.96
CA GLY A 335 -15.66 6.90 -15.33
C GLY A 335 -14.29 7.40 -14.83
N THR A 336 -13.87 7.00 -13.63
CA THR A 336 -12.54 7.30 -13.09
C THR A 336 -11.44 6.56 -13.84
N VAL A 337 -11.64 5.27 -14.14
CA VAL A 337 -10.71 4.47 -14.97
C VAL A 337 -10.49 5.11 -16.36
N ARG A 338 -11.54 5.70 -16.95
CA ARG A 338 -11.40 6.49 -18.19
C ARG A 338 -10.47 7.69 -18.02
N GLN A 339 -10.52 8.38 -16.88
CA GLN A 339 -9.61 9.49 -16.60
C GLN A 339 -8.18 8.99 -16.40
N MET A 340 -7.99 7.90 -15.64
CA MET A 340 -6.70 7.22 -15.51
C MET A 340 -6.11 6.85 -16.88
N ALA A 341 -6.92 6.26 -17.76
CA ALA A 341 -6.50 5.93 -19.13
C ALA A 341 -6.05 7.17 -19.91
N LYS A 342 -6.78 8.29 -19.78
CA LYS A 342 -6.41 9.55 -20.44
C LYS A 342 -5.07 10.10 -19.93
N LEU A 343 -4.79 9.98 -18.64
CA LEU A 343 -3.53 10.42 -18.04
C LEU A 343 -2.36 9.53 -18.46
N CYS A 344 -2.53 8.20 -18.46
CA CYS A 344 -1.51 7.26 -18.94
C CYS A 344 -1.13 7.51 -20.41
N VAL A 345 -2.13 7.87 -21.24
CA VAL A 345 -1.94 8.18 -22.66
C VAL A 345 -1.32 9.56 -22.89
N GLY A 346 -1.60 10.53 -22.02
CA GLY A 346 -1.16 11.90 -22.19
C GLY A 346 -1.88 12.63 -23.35
N ARG A 347 -1.58 13.92 -23.53
CA ARG A 347 -2.37 14.81 -24.43
C ARG A 347 -2.26 14.46 -25.92
N GLN A 348 -1.10 13.95 -26.35
CA GLN A 348 -0.79 13.65 -27.76
C GLN A 348 -0.78 12.15 -28.06
N GLY A 349 -1.17 11.32 -27.08
CA GLY A 349 -1.11 9.88 -27.20
C GLY A 349 -2.30 9.27 -27.93
N ASN A 350 -2.25 7.95 -28.09
CA ASN A 350 -3.32 7.20 -28.73
C ASN A 350 -4.48 6.88 -27.76
N HIS A 351 -5.52 7.71 -27.79
CA HIS A 351 -6.73 7.49 -26.99
C HIS A 351 -7.73 6.49 -27.59
N PHE A 352 -7.33 5.69 -28.59
CA PHE A 352 -8.21 4.66 -29.13
C PHE A 352 -8.47 3.60 -28.05
N PRO A 353 -9.74 3.34 -27.69
CA PRO A 353 -10.02 2.58 -26.48
C PRO A 353 -10.13 1.07 -26.72
N LEU A 354 -10.06 0.63 -27.97
CA LEU A 354 -10.14 -0.78 -28.34
C LEU A 354 -8.77 -1.36 -28.63
N LEU A 355 -8.61 -2.63 -28.30
CA LEU A 355 -7.46 -3.42 -28.71
C LEU A 355 -7.47 -3.60 -30.24
N TYR A 356 -6.41 -3.13 -30.90
CA TYR A 356 -6.37 -3.01 -32.35
C TYR A 356 -4.95 -3.26 -32.89
N LYS A 357 -4.87 -4.14 -33.90
CA LYS A 357 -3.61 -4.67 -34.43
C LYS A 357 -2.53 -3.63 -34.73
N PRO A 358 -2.80 -2.49 -35.41
CA PRO A 358 -1.76 -1.49 -35.70
C PRO A 358 -1.15 -0.82 -34.48
N TYR A 359 -1.83 -0.88 -33.34
CA TYR A 359 -1.37 -0.27 -32.08
C TYR A 359 -0.82 -1.31 -31.11
N PHE A 360 -1.24 -2.57 -31.24
CA PHE A 360 -0.70 -3.67 -30.46
C PHE A 360 0.65 -4.13 -31.03
N ARG A 361 1.72 -3.77 -30.34
CA ARG A 361 3.08 -4.19 -30.67
C ARG A 361 3.50 -5.26 -29.67
N GLY A 362 3.85 -6.44 -30.16
CA GLY A 362 4.67 -7.36 -29.38
C GLY A 362 4.03 -8.68 -28.96
N SER A 363 4.79 -9.38 -28.13
CA SER A 363 4.49 -10.63 -27.45
C SER A 363 3.90 -10.35 -26.06
N ILE A 364 3.60 -11.41 -25.30
CA ILE A 364 3.09 -11.30 -23.94
C ILE A 364 4.06 -10.57 -22.98
N HIS A 365 5.37 -10.58 -23.27
CA HIS A 365 6.38 -9.88 -22.48
C HIS A 365 6.38 -8.37 -22.72
N ASP A 366 5.81 -7.92 -23.84
CA ASP A 366 5.77 -6.52 -24.26
C ASP A 366 4.51 -5.80 -23.75
N ILE A 367 3.68 -6.47 -22.95
CA ILE A 367 2.46 -5.92 -22.36
C ILE A 367 2.46 -6.06 -20.83
N CYS A 368 1.74 -5.19 -20.14
CA CYS A 368 1.59 -5.27 -18.69
C CYS A 368 0.46 -6.24 -18.35
N THR A 369 0.77 -7.54 -18.29
CA THR A 369 -0.07 -8.52 -17.56
C THR A 369 0.19 -8.41 -16.06
N ARG A 370 -0.66 -9.01 -15.23
CA ARG A 370 -0.44 -9.06 -13.78
C ARG A 370 0.94 -9.62 -13.44
N GLU A 371 1.25 -10.80 -13.96
CA GLU A 371 2.48 -11.53 -13.68
C GLU A 371 3.72 -10.76 -14.16
N ASN A 372 3.67 -10.18 -15.36
CA ASN A 372 4.77 -9.38 -15.90
C ASN A 372 4.98 -8.10 -15.08
N THR A 373 3.89 -7.46 -14.67
CA THR A 373 3.92 -6.26 -13.82
C THR A 373 4.55 -6.58 -12.46
N ILE A 374 4.17 -7.69 -11.82
CA ILE A 374 4.75 -8.13 -10.54
C ILE A 374 6.26 -8.39 -10.69
N ASN A 375 6.70 -9.03 -11.78
CA ASN A 375 8.12 -9.24 -12.04
C ASN A 375 8.91 -7.93 -12.12
N ILE A 376 8.36 -6.93 -12.83
CA ILE A 376 8.98 -5.61 -12.93
C ILE A 376 8.95 -4.89 -11.57
N LEU A 377 7.85 -4.98 -10.81
CA LEU A 377 7.75 -4.40 -9.48
C LEU A 377 8.80 -4.99 -8.52
N ALA A 378 9.03 -6.31 -8.57
CA ALA A 378 10.08 -6.97 -7.81
C ALA A 378 11.48 -6.45 -8.17
N ASP A 379 11.74 -6.23 -9.47
CA ASP A 379 13.00 -5.64 -9.93
C ASP A 379 13.21 -4.21 -9.43
N VAL A 380 12.16 -3.39 -9.45
CA VAL A 380 12.25 -2.01 -8.96
C VAL A 380 12.34 -1.96 -7.44
N GLU A 381 11.60 -2.81 -6.71
CA GLU A 381 11.68 -2.92 -5.25
C GLU A 381 13.08 -3.37 -4.78
N TYR A 382 13.74 -4.25 -5.53
CA TYR A 382 15.13 -4.59 -5.24
C TYR A 382 16.07 -3.38 -5.37
N LEU A 383 15.92 -2.60 -6.45
CA LEU A 383 16.76 -1.42 -6.70
C LEU A 383 16.44 -0.24 -5.79
N ASP A 384 15.18 -0.06 -5.42
CA ASP A 384 14.71 0.95 -4.49
C ASP A 384 13.95 0.30 -3.31
N PRO A 385 14.67 -0.22 -2.30
CA PRO A 385 14.07 -0.92 -1.16
C PRO A 385 13.09 -0.08 -0.35
N GLY A 386 13.15 1.25 -0.47
CA GLY A 386 12.29 2.17 0.26
C GLY A 386 10.96 2.49 -0.43
N ILE A 387 10.73 2.02 -1.66
CA ILE A 387 9.61 2.51 -2.50
C ILE A 387 8.22 2.26 -1.88
N PHE A 388 8.06 1.14 -1.17
CA PHE A 388 6.81 0.77 -0.48
C PHE A 388 6.88 0.96 1.03
N LEU A 389 7.99 1.48 1.55
CA LEU A 389 8.15 1.70 2.98
C LEU A 389 7.63 3.09 3.36
N ARG A 390 6.70 3.13 4.30
CA ARG A 390 6.22 4.38 4.89
C ARG A 390 6.47 4.39 6.39
N THR A 391 7.27 5.35 6.81
CA THR A 391 7.53 5.61 8.24
C THR A 391 6.56 6.66 8.77
N PHE A 392 5.80 6.29 9.81
CA PHE A 392 4.92 7.16 10.56
C PHE A 392 5.12 6.94 12.06
N LYS A 393 5.38 8.01 12.82
CA LYS A 393 5.65 7.96 14.28
C LYS A 393 6.66 6.84 14.65
N GLN A 394 7.81 6.84 13.97
CA GLN A 394 8.92 5.86 14.12
C GLN A 394 8.60 4.41 13.74
N GLN A 395 7.36 4.06 13.41
CA GLN A 395 7.02 2.75 12.85
C GLN A 395 7.12 2.79 11.32
N THR A 396 7.84 1.85 10.73
CA THR A 396 7.94 1.70 9.27
C THR A 396 7.14 0.51 8.81
N ASN A 397 6.13 0.76 7.96
CA ASN A 397 5.27 -0.28 7.42
C ASN A 397 5.49 -0.41 5.90
N ARG A 398 5.53 -1.64 5.39
CA ARG A 398 5.48 -1.92 3.95
C ARG A 398 4.03 -1.84 3.46
N ILE A 399 3.73 -0.90 2.57
CA ILE A 399 2.38 -0.71 2.06
C ILE A 399 2.42 -0.55 0.54
N VAL A 400 2.09 -1.64 -0.14
CA VAL A 400 1.98 -1.70 -1.60
C VAL A 400 0.67 -1.04 -2.06
N PRO A 401 0.70 -0.08 -3.00
CA PRO A 401 -0.51 0.54 -3.54
C PRO A 401 -1.34 -0.46 -4.36
N ASN A 402 -2.63 -0.18 -4.51
CA ASN A 402 -3.49 -0.91 -5.45
C ASN A 402 -3.09 -0.54 -6.88
N ILE A 403 -2.66 -1.52 -7.67
CA ILE A 403 -2.20 -1.33 -9.05
C ILE A 403 -3.30 -1.76 -10.01
N ILE A 404 -3.75 -0.82 -10.83
CA ILE A 404 -4.85 -1.01 -11.77
C ILE A 404 -4.27 -1.08 -13.18
N LEU A 405 -4.40 -2.23 -13.83
CA LEU A 405 -3.97 -2.46 -15.21
C LEU A 405 -5.05 -1.98 -16.17
N VAL A 406 -4.82 -0.84 -16.81
CA VAL A 406 -5.80 -0.14 -17.65
C VAL A 406 -5.58 -0.52 -19.13
N PRO A 407 -6.59 -1.04 -19.86
CA PRO A 407 -6.46 -1.47 -21.25
C PRO A 407 -6.37 -0.27 -22.21
N CYS A 408 -5.26 0.43 -22.18
CA CYS A 408 -4.98 1.59 -23.03
C CYS A 408 -3.53 1.57 -23.54
N TYR A 409 -3.27 2.39 -24.57
CA TYR A 409 -1.96 2.54 -25.21
C TYR A 409 -1.13 3.66 -24.57
N GLY A 410 -1.17 3.73 -23.23
CA GLY A 410 -0.43 4.74 -22.48
C GLY A 410 1.07 4.50 -22.50
N GLU A 411 1.87 5.57 -22.50
CA GLU A 411 3.33 5.44 -22.49
C GLU A 411 3.90 5.30 -21.07
N PHE A 412 3.27 5.98 -20.11
CA PHE A 412 3.69 6.02 -18.72
C PHE A 412 2.54 5.59 -17.82
N GLY A 413 2.84 4.82 -16.77
CA GLY A 413 1.92 4.67 -15.65
C GLY A 413 1.95 5.91 -14.76
N ILE A 414 0.90 6.08 -13.96
CA ILE A 414 0.72 7.24 -13.09
C ILE A 414 0.37 6.81 -11.66
N CYS A 415 0.68 7.68 -10.71
CA CYS A 415 0.11 7.62 -9.38
C CYS A 415 -1.20 8.42 -9.38
N TRP A 416 -2.32 7.72 -9.24
CA TRP A 416 -3.64 8.35 -9.17
C TRP A 416 -3.84 9.02 -7.81
N GLU A 417 -3.45 8.32 -6.74
CA GLU A 417 -3.39 8.87 -5.39
C GLU A 417 -2.28 8.18 -4.60
N PRO A 418 -1.52 8.92 -3.77
CA PRO A 418 -0.43 8.34 -2.98
C PRO A 418 -0.93 7.53 -1.77
N PHE A 419 -2.10 7.90 -1.22
CA PHE A 419 -2.78 7.26 -0.09
C PHE A 419 -4.18 7.85 0.07
N ASP A 420 -5.02 7.22 0.89
CA ASP A 420 -6.33 7.73 1.29
C ASP A 420 -6.20 9.04 2.08
N ARG A 421 -7.06 10.02 1.74
CA ARG A 421 -7.08 11.35 2.36
C ARG A 421 -7.24 11.31 3.88
N PHE A 422 -8.04 10.38 4.39
CA PHE A 422 -8.38 10.23 5.80
C PHE A 422 -7.39 9.32 6.56
N ASN A 423 -6.67 8.45 5.85
CA ASN A 423 -5.67 7.57 6.44
C ASN A 423 -4.33 7.65 5.69
N ARG A 424 -3.53 8.67 5.98
CA ARG A 424 -2.24 8.87 5.29
C ARG A 424 -1.15 7.86 5.70
N ALA A 425 -1.26 7.33 6.91
CA ALA A 425 -0.21 6.53 7.53
C ALA A 425 -0.22 5.08 7.04
N THR A 426 -1.40 4.44 6.98
CA THR A 426 -1.50 2.99 6.74
C THR A 426 -2.32 2.60 5.50
N SER A 427 -3.08 3.51 4.89
CA SER A 427 -3.88 3.17 3.71
C SER A 427 -3.03 2.94 2.46
N ARG A 428 -3.54 2.16 1.51
CA ARG A 428 -2.92 1.94 0.20
C ARG A 428 -3.23 3.12 -0.73
N GLY A 429 -2.25 3.56 -1.52
CA GLY A 429 -2.48 4.44 -2.67
C GLY A 429 -3.03 3.66 -3.88
N ARG A 430 -3.20 4.35 -5.02
CA ARG A 430 -3.63 3.76 -6.29
C ARG A 430 -2.69 4.14 -7.43
N LEU A 431 -2.24 3.15 -8.17
CA LEU A 431 -1.46 3.30 -9.40
C LEU A 431 -2.30 2.87 -10.59
N ALA A 432 -2.20 3.61 -11.70
CA ALA A 432 -2.75 3.17 -12.97
C ALA A 432 -1.60 2.89 -13.95
N ILE A 433 -1.55 1.68 -14.49
CA ILE A 433 -0.52 1.24 -15.43
C ILE A 433 -1.20 0.85 -16.74
N PRO A 434 -0.79 1.43 -17.88
CA PRO A 434 -1.32 1.02 -19.18
C PRO A 434 -0.93 -0.43 -19.48
N MET A 435 -1.86 -1.22 -20.01
CA MET A 435 -1.60 -2.60 -20.42
C MET A 435 -0.77 -2.71 -21.69
N TYR A 436 -0.88 -1.73 -22.59
CA TYR A 436 -0.24 -1.76 -23.90
C TYR A 436 0.75 -0.59 -24.10
N PRO A 437 1.75 -0.43 -23.21
CA PRO A 437 2.76 0.60 -23.38
C PRO A 437 3.74 0.26 -24.50
N LYS A 438 4.60 1.23 -24.85
CA LYS A 438 5.74 0.97 -25.74
C LYS A 438 6.79 0.09 -25.06
N ASP A 439 6.98 0.29 -23.76
CA ASP A 439 7.89 -0.48 -22.91
C ASP A 439 7.25 -0.67 -21.53
N PRO A 440 6.88 -1.91 -21.13
CA PRO A 440 6.32 -2.20 -19.82
C PRO A 440 7.20 -1.73 -18.66
N ARG A 441 8.53 -1.89 -18.80
CA ARG A 441 9.46 -1.55 -17.72
C ARG A 441 9.43 -0.05 -17.43
N THR A 442 9.51 0.78 -18.46
CA THR A 442 9.37 2.23 -18.35
C THR A 442 8.01 2.63 -17.78
N ALA A 443 6.91 2.00 -18.21
CA ALA A 443 5.57 2.35 -17.72
C ALA A 443 5.41 2.10 -16.21
N VAL A 444 5.90 0.96 -15.71
CA VAL A 444 5.86 0.62 -14.27
C VAL A 444 6.78 1.53 -13.46
N ILE A 445 8.02 1.75 -13.92
CA ILE A 445 8.98 2.63 -13.24
C ILE A 445 8.42 4.06 -13.14
N ALA A 446 7.76 4.55 -14.20
CA ALA A 446 7.14 5.86 -14.21
C ALA A 446 6.03 6.00 -13.15
N ALA A 447 5.19 4.97 -12.99
CA ALA A 447 4.14 4.96 -11.96
C ALA A 447 4.74 5.01 -10.54
N LEU A 448 5.81 4.26 -10.30
CA LEU A 448 6.53 4.26 -9.02
C LEU A 448 7.28 5.57 -8.77
N ALA A 449 7.84 6.18 -9.80
CA ALA A 449 8.45 7.51 -9.70
C ALA A 449 7.42 8.57 -9.30
N ASP A 450 6.26 8.55 -9.96
CA ASP A 450 5.16 9.47 -9.65
C ASP A 450 4.64 9.25 -8.22
N LEU A 451 4.51 7.98 -7.78
CA LEU A 451 4.17 7.64 -6.40
C LEU A 451 5.17 8.24 -5.41
N ARG A 452 6.47 8.01 -5.65
CA ARG A 452 7.53 8.47 -4.77
C ARG A 452 7.54 9.99 -4.67
N TRP A 453 7.37 10.69 -5.79
CA TRP A 453 7.25 12.15 -5.81
C TRP A 453 6.05 12.63 -5.00
N GLN A 454 4.86 12.06 -5.25
CA GLN A 454 3.62 12.48 -4.59
C GLN A 454 3.66 12.17 -3.09
N VAL A 455 4.12 10.99 -2.68
CA VAL A 455 4.28 10.62 -1.25
C VAL A 455 5.26 11.57 -0.56
N ALA A 456 6.41 11.86 -1.17
CA ALA A 456 7.39 12.79 -0.60
C ALA A 456 6.84 14.22 -0.49
N LYS A 457 6.14 14.69 -1.53
CA LYS A 457 5.52 16.01 -1.57
C LYS A 457 4.44 16.17 -0.49
N GLU A 458 3.54 15.21 -0.39
CA GLU A 458 2.46 15.23 0.61
C GLU A 458 3.01 15.11 2.05
N LYS A 459 4.07 14.32 2.25
CA LYS A 459 4.74 14.20 3.55
C LYS A 459 5.42 15.50 3.97
N ALA A 460 6.03 16.21 3.04
CA ALA A 460 6.69 17.49 3.30
C ALA A 460 5.70 18.66 3.47
N ALA A 461 4.43 18.49 3.05
CA ALA A 461 3.39 19.50 3.14
C ALA A 461 3.84 20.86 2.59
N HIS A 462 3.84 21.93 3.38
CA HIS A 462 4.26 23.26 2.92
C HIS A 462 5.77 23.39 2.66
N TYR A 463 6.59 22.50 3.22
CA TYR A 463 8.06 22.50 3.05
C TYR A 463 8.54 21.71 1.82
N TRP A 464 7.65 21.27 0.94
CA TRP A 464 8.00 20.40 -0.19
C TRP A 464 8.99 21.03 -1.20
N MET A 465 9.20 22.35 -1.16
CA MET A 465 10.17 23.10 -1.98
C MET A 465 11.48 23.42 -1.26
N GLU A 466 11.56 23.17 0.06
CA GLU A 466 12.68 23.59 0.90
C GLU A 466 13.56 22.40 1.32
N GLU A 467 12.93 21.29 1.70
CA GLU A 467 13.64 20.14 2.27
C GLU A 467 13.22 18.80 1.65
N GLY A 468 14.01 17.76 1.93
CA GLY A 468 13.75 16.40 1.51
C GLY A 468 13.91 16.18 0.00
N LEU A 469 13.47 15.01 -0.47
CA LEU A 469 13.61 14.61 -1.87
C LEU A 469 13.06 15.68 -2.83
N THR A 470 11.85 16.16 -2.58
CA THR A 470 11.19 17.12 -3.47
C THR A 470 11.79 18.52 -3.37
N GLY A 471 12.23 18.94 -2.18
CA GLY A 471 12.80 20.28 -1.98
C GLY A 471 14.14 20.44 -2.67
N TRP A 472 15.08 19.52 -2.43
CA TRP A 472 16.38 19.55 -3.09
C TRP A 472 16.28 19.40 -4.61
N TYR A 473 15.35 18.56 -5.08
CA TYR A 473 15.11 18.41 -6.51
C TYR A 473 14.49 19.67 -7.13
N TYR A 474 13.56 20.32 -6.43
CA TYR A 474 12.95 21.58 -6.87
C TYR A 474 14.00 22.69 -6.96
N GLN A 475 14.87 22.83 -5.97
CA GLN A 475 15.96 23.81 -5.98
C GLN A 475 16.88 23.60 -7.18
N TRP A 476 17.34 22.37 -7.42
CA TRP A 476 18.11 22.04 -8.62
C TRP A 476 17.38 22.41 -9.91
N PHE A 477 16.10 22.03 -10.04
CA PHE A 477 15.30 22.31 -11.23
C PHE A 477 15.18 23.81 -11.51
N SER A 478 14.98 24.61 -10.45
CA SER A 478 14.91 26.07 -10.52
C SER A 478 16.26 26.72 -10.85
N GLU A 479 17.35 26.28 -10.22
CA GLU A 479 18.70 26.79 -10.46
C GLU A 479 19.19 26.46 -11.89
N ALA A 480 18.87 25.27 -12.38
CA ALA A 480 19.10 24.85 -13.75
C ALA A 480 18.20 25.57 -14.77
N LYS A 481 17.25 26.40 -14.33
CA LYS A 481 16.31 27.18 -15.16
C LYS A 481 15.53 26.31 -16.15
N LEU A 482 15.20 25.08 -15.75
CA LEU A 482 14.44 24.16 -16.57
C LEU A 482 13.00 24.65 -16.73
N LYS A 483 12.42 24.38 -17.91
CA LYS A 483 11.02 24.72 -18.22
C LYS A 483 10.17 23.45 -18.16
N GLY A 484 8.93 23.60 -17.70
CA GLY A 484 7.96 22.51 -17.64
C GLY A 484 7.59 22.15 -16.20
N ASP A 485 7.02 20.97 -16.03
CA ASP A 485 6.60 20.46 -14.73
C ASP A 485 7.74 19.69 -14.07
N VAL A 486 8.19 20.17 -12.90
CA VAL A 486 9.24 19.56 -12.09
C VAL A 486 8.99 18.08 -11.80
N ARG A 487 7.72 17.68 -11.60
CA ARG A 487 7.34 16.29 -11.35
C ARG A 487 7.62 15.42 -12.58
N HIS A 488 7.30 15.92 -13.77
CA HIS A 488 7.55 15.17 -15.00
C HIS A 488 9.05 15.01 -15.23
N GLN A 489 9.86 16.03 -14.95
CA GLN A 489 11.32 15.93 -15.02
C GLN A 489 11.85 14.89 -14.01
N PHE A 490 11.37 14.91 -12.77
CA PHE A 490 11.71 13.90 -11.75
C PHE A 490 11.42 12.47 -12.23
N ILE A 491 10.25 12.24 -12.83
CA ILE A 491 9.88 10.92 -13.36
C ILE A 491 10.88 10.45 -14.42
N GLN A 492 11.30 11.32 -15.34
CA GLN A 492 12.28 10.97 -16.38
C GLN A 492 13.66 10.63 -15.77
N ASP A 493 14.12 11.44 -14.82
CA ASP A 493 15.40 11.21 -14.17
C ASP A 493 15.37 9.97 -13.27
N TYR A 494 14.24 9.66 -12.63
CA TYR A 494 14.04 8.41 -11.89
C TYR A 494 14.04 7.18 -12.81
N ILE A 495 13.46 7.28 -14.02
CA ILE A 495 13.57 6.20 -15.01
C ILE A 495 15.03 5.94 -15.37
N LEU A 496 15.83 6.99 -15.59
CA LEU A 496 17.26 6.85 -15.84
C LEU A 496 18.02 6.32 -14.63
N TRP A 497 17.64 6.70 -13.41
CA TRP A 497 18.19 6.18 -12.17
C TRP A 497 18.06 4.66 -12.10
N ILE A 498 16.85 4.15 -12.27
CA ILE A 498 16.57 2.71 -12.17
C ILE A 498 17.08 1.92 -13.36
N THR A 499 17.10 2.48 -14.58
CA THR A 499 17.44 1.72 -15.80
C THR A 499 18.86 1.91 -16.31
N LYS A 500 19.58 2.95 -15.88
CA LYS A 500 20.93 3.29 -16.37
C LYS A 500 21.93 3.42 -15.22
N GLU A 501 21.62 4.20 -14.20
CA GLU A 501 22.55 4.47 -13.10
C GLU A 501 22.74 3.24 -12.20
N SER A 502 21.71 2.41 -12.03
CA SER A 502 21.79 1.10 -11.35
C SER A 502 22.82 0.14 -11.99
N ASP A 503 23.02 0.26 -13.31
CA ASP A 503 24.02 -0.50 -14.08
C ASP A 503 25.36 0.26 -14.20
N GLY A 504 25.49 1.45 -13.62
CA GLY A 504 26.68 2.30 -13.68
C GLY A 504 26.83 3.09 -14.98
N THR A 505 25.80 3.13 -15.81
CA THR A 505 25.76 4.01 -16.99
C THR A 505 25.35 5.41 -16.54
N GLN A 506 26.33 6.32 -16.46
CA GLN A 506 26.11 7.70 -16.04
C GLN A 506 25.31 8.46 -17.09
N LYS A 507 24.05 8.76 -16.79
CA LYS A 507 23.12 9.54 -17.65
C LYS A 507 22.54 10.75 -16.95
N LEU A 508 22.55 10.77 -15.61
CA LEU A 508 22.03 11.88 -14.82
C LEU A 508 23.04 12.99 -14.64
N GLU A 509 22.52 14.19 -14.41
CA GLU A 509 23.32 15.31 -13.91
C GLU A 509 23.91 14.99 -12.53
N ARG A 510 25.07 15.60 -12.23
CA ARG A 510 25.80 15.33 -10.99
C ARG A 510 24.93 15.57 -9.75
N GLU A 511 24.23 16.70 -9.71
CA GLU A 511 23.41 17.10 -8.56
C GLU A 511 22.17 16.21 -8.40
N VAL A 512 21.51 15.84 -9.50
CA VAL A 512 20.37 14.90 -9.48
C VAL A 512 20.81 13.54 -8.95
N ARG A 513 21.98 13.06 -9.38
CA ARG A 513 22.57 11.82 -8.87
C ARG A 513 22.82 11.90 -7.36
N ASP A 514 23.39 12.99 -6.87
CA ASP A 514 23.64 13.19 -5.43
C ASP A 514 22.31 13.17 -4.63
N ILE A 515 21.24 13.78 -5.17
CA ILE A 515 19.90 13.79 -4.57
C ILE A 515 19.31 12.37 -4.51
N LEU A 516 19.27 11.66 -5.65
CA LEU A 516 18.71 10.31 -5.72
C LEU A 516 19.56 9.31 -4.93
N TRP A 517 20.88 9.45 -4.91
CA TRP A 517 21.74 8.60 -4.09
C TRP A 517 21.41 8.71 -2.60
N ARG A 518 21.02 9.91 -2.13
CA ARG A 518 20.66 10.16 -0.73
C ARG A 518 19.24 9.70 -0.39
N TYR A 519 18.26 10.02 -1.24
CA TYR A 519 16.83 9.87 -0.93
C TYR A 519 16.18 8.64 -1.55
N THR A 520 16.82 8.02 -2.54
CA THR A 520 16.46 6.76 -3.19
C THR A 520 17.69 5.84 -3.26
N PRO A 521 18.33 5.53 -2.11
CA PRO A 521 19.59 4.82 -2.10
C PRO A 521 19.42 3.39 -2.67
N PHE A 522 20.33 3.02 -3.56
CA PHE A 522 20.45 1.63 -4.00
C PHE A 522 20.80 0.69 -2.83
N PRO A 523 20.47 -0.61 -2.91
CA PRO A 523 20.93 -1.58 -1.92
C PRO A 523 22.46 -1.65 -1.89
N GLN A 524 23.02 -2.04 -0.74
CA GLN A 524 24.48 -2.03 -0.52
C GLN A 524 25.23 -2.85 -1.58
N GLU A 525 24.69 -4.01 -1.97
CA GLU A 525 25.25 -4.86 -3.02
C GLU A 525 25.42 -4.14 -4.37
N VAL A 526 24.45 -3.28 -4.73
CA VAL A 526 24.50 -2.49 -5.96
C VAL A 526 25.50 -1.35 -5.79
N LYS A 527 25.51 -0.67 -4.64
CA LYS A 527 26.51 0.37 -4.33
C LYS A 527 27.94 -0.14 -4.45
N ASP A 528 28.22 -1.34 -3.93
CA ASP A 528 29.54 -1.97 -3.99
C ASP A 528 29.96 -2.31 -5.42
N LYS A 529 29.02 -2.77 -6.26
CA LYS A 529 29.25 -2.97 -7.70
C LYS A 529 29.55 -1.64 -8.41
N LEU A 530 28.77 -0.59 -8.12
CA LEU A 530 28.91 0.72 -8.75
C LEU A 530 30.21 1.43 -8.37
N LYS A 531 30.67 1.28 -7.11
CA LYS A 531 31.94 1.82 -6.61
C LYS A 531 33.14 1.43 -7.49
N ASN A 532 33.10 0.24 -8.08
CA ASN A 532 34.15 -0.28 -8.96
C ASN A 532 34.01 0.13 -10.44
N ARG A 533 32.83 0.66 -10.84
CA ARG A 533 32.53 1.02 -12.24
C ARG A 533 32.87 2.46 -12.60
N GLY A 534 33.12 3.34 -11.63
CA GLY A 534 33.51 4.72 -11.92
C GLY A 534 33.86 5.55 -10.69
N PHE A 535 34.69 6.57 -10.89
CA PHE A 535 35.14 7.48 -9.82
C PHE A 535 33.97 8.19 -9.12
N VAL A 536 32.94 8.59 -9.87
CA VAL A 536 31.76 9.30 -9.36
C VAL A 536 31.02 8.50 -8.29
N TYR A 537 30.80 7.20 -8.50
CA TYR A 537 30.11 6.36 -7.50
C TYR A 537 30.97 6.05 -6.29
N ASN A 538 32.30 6.00 -6.46
CA ASN A 538 33.23 5.83 -5.34
C ASN A 538 33.20 7.04 -4.40
N GLU A 539 33.18 8.26 -4.95
CA GLU A 539 32.98 9.50 -4.19
C GLU A 539 31.67 9.48 -3.40
N LEU A 540 30.56 9.07 -4.03
CA LEU A 540 29.26 8.95 -3.36
C LEU A 540 29.29 7.96 -2.20
N CYS A 541 29.93 6.80 -2.37
CA CYS A 541 30.10 5.81 -1.29
C CYS A 541 30.95 6.37 -0.13
N LYS A 542 32.00 7.15 -0.41
CA LYS A 542 32.79 7.83 0.62
C LYS A 542 31.95 8.86 1.39
N LYS A 543 31.15 9.66 0.67
CA LYS A 543 30.22 10.63 1.30
C LYS A 543 29.22 9.92 2.22
N ASP A 544 28.65 8.78 1.80
CA ASP A 544 27.77 7.97 2.65
C ASP A 544 28.45 7.53 3.95
N ARG A 545 29.68 6.99 3.85
CA ARG A 545 30.44 6.55 5.03
C ARG A 545 30.75 7.69 5.99
N ASN A 546 31.08 8.88 5.46
CA ASN A 546 31.33 10.05 6.31
C ASN A 546 30.06 10.51 7.01
N ARG A 547 28.90 10.43 6.35
CA ARG A 547 27.60 10.75 6.95
C ARG A 547 27.23 9.76 8.04
N SER A 548 27.38 8.44 7.80
CA SER A 548 27.08 7.44 8.83
C SER A 548 27.96 7.59 10.08
N LEU A 549 29.19 8.07 9.93
CA LEU A 549 30.09 8.37 11.05
C LEU A 549 29.70 9.66 11.80
N SER A 550 29.05 10.60 11.12
CA SER A 550 28.61 11.88 11.70
C SER A 550 27.22 11.81 12.33
N ASP A 551 26.31 10.98 11.80
CA ASP A 551 24.96 10.77 12.33
C ASP A 551 24.96 9.84 13.57
N GLY A 552 26.09 9.17 13.85
CA GLY A 552 26.29 8.30 15.02
C GLY A 552 26.93 8.97 16.24
N TYR A 553 26.91 10.32 16.30
CA TYR A 553 27.47 11.13 17.40
C TYR A 553 26.40 11.90 18.16
#